data_AF-A0A368ZVM1-F1
#
_entry.id   AF-A0A368ZVM1-F1
#
_cell.length_a   1.000
_cell.length_b   1.000
_cell.length_c   1.000
_cell.angle_alpha   90.00
_cell.angle_beta   90.00
_cell.angle_gamma   90.00
#
_symmetry.space_group_name_H-M   'P 1'
#
loop_
_entity.id
_entity.type
_entity.pdbx_description
1 polymer ?
#
loop_
_entity_poly.entity_id
_entity_poly.type
_entity_poly.pdbx_seq_one_letter_code
_entity_poly.pdbx_strand_id
1 'polypeptide(L)'
;MFNRKKAGMMGAIGLSAAIITGVAVSAFAETKTPQGDMSKGEAVQSAPINTAPSHEQLASRIAQQLGLDEKTQTKVSDLFEKDGKAIRKIQEQLQTTQMEISSLSPGSKGYMDKVDDLAEKSGELTEDLTVAYAKNRAGLYELLTPQQIEKLETPVQPQS
;
A
#
# COMPACT_ATOMS: atom_id res chain seq x y z
N MET A 1 -52.12 15.58 -28.03
CA MET A 1 -50.80 14.88 -28.02
C MET A 1 -49.88 15.66 -27.10
N PHE A 2 -49.67 15.18 -25.87
CA PHE A 2 -48.78 15.79 -24.88
C PHE A 2 -47.54 14.89 -24.72
N ASN A 3 -46.38 15.37 -25.17
CA ASN A 3 -45.12 14.66 -25.00
C ASN A 3 -44.65 14.77 -23.54
N ARG A 4 -44.59 13.61 -22.88
CA ARG A 4 -43.86 13.39 -21.62
C ARG A 4 -42.40 13.10 -21.96
N LYS A 5 -41.45 13.76 -21.29
CA LYS A 5 -40.22 13.11 -20.78
C LYS A 5 -39.88 13.71 -19.42
N LYS A 6 -40.06 12.89 -18.38
CA LYS A 6 -39.61 13.10 -17.00
C LYS A 6 -38.24 12.42 -16.83
N ALA A 7 -37.50 12.92 -15.83
CA ALA A 7 -36.40 12.27 -15.10
C ALA A 7 -35.12 12.03 -15.92
N GLY A 8 -33.92 12.41 -15.49
CA GLY A 8 -33.43 12.53 -14.12
C GLY A 8 -32.31 11.52 -13.97
N MET A 9 -31.06 11.97 -13.86
CA MET A 9 -29.99 11.26 -13.17
C MET A 9 -28.84 12.24 -12.95
N MET A 10 -28.86 12.87 -11.78
CA MET A 10 -27.62 13.14 -11.06
C MET A 10 -26.93 11.80 -10.80
N GLY A 11 -25.61 11.78 -10.99
CA GLY A 11 -24.75 10.66 -10.65
C GLY A 11 -23.34 11.17 -10.39
N ALA A 12 -23.21 12.02 -9.37
CA ALA A 12 -21.92 12.22 -8.72
C ALA A 12 -21.52 10.91 -8.05
N ILE A 13 -20.39 10.33 -8.47
CA ILE A 13 -19.72 9.28 -7.70
C ILE A 13 -18.33 9.83 -7.39
N GLY A 14 -18.22 10.36 -6.17
CA GLY A 14 -16.97 10.77 -5.58
C GLY A 14 -16.08 9.56 -5.36
N LEU A 15 -14.80 9.71 -5.69
CA LEU A 15 -13.76 8.76 -5.32
C LEU A 15 -13.44 8.99 -3.84
N SER A 16 -14.15 8.26 -2.97
CA SER A 16 -13.79 8.16 -1.56
C SER A 16 -12.48 7.38 -1.44
N ALA A 17 -11.40 8.06 -1.07
CA ALA A 17 -10.15 7.44 -0.67
C ALA A 17 -10.36 6.71 0.67
N ALA A 18 -10.33 5.38 0.65
CA ALA A 18 -10.28 4.59 1.88
C ALA A 18 -8.80 4.46 2.31
N ILE A 19 -8.38 5.27 3.27
CA ILE A 19 -7.11 5.08 3.97
C ILE A 19 -7.35 4.00 5.02
N ILE A 20 -6.81 2.79 4.79
CA ILE A 20 -6.79 1.73 5.79
C ILE A 20 -5.58 1.98 6.71
N THR A 21 -5.78 2.72 7.80
CA THR A 21 -4.83 2.75 8.92
C THR A 21 -5.03 1.52 9.78
N GLY A 22 -4.21 0.49 9.58
CA GLY A 22 -4.18 -0.70 10.42
C GLY A 22 -3.39 -0.46 11.71
N VAL A 23 -4.09 -0.31 12.84
CA VAL A 23 -3.51 -0.52 14.18
C VAL A 23 -4.20 -1.71 14.83
N ALA A 24 -3.56 -2.88 14.78
CA ALA A 24 -4.00 -4.05 15.53
C ALA A 24 -3.42 -3.98 16.95
N VAL A 25 -4.24 -3.57 17.91
CA VAL A 25 -3.95 -3.76 19.35
C VAL A 25 -4.54 -5.09 19.76
N SER A 26 -3.71 -6.14 19.80
CA SER A 26 -4.08 -7.42 20.42
C SER A 26 -3.97 -7.29 21.93
N ALA A 27 -5.07 -6.90 22.57
CA ALA A 27 -5.19 -6.96 24.03
C ALA A 27 -5.52 -8.40 24.45
N PHE A 28 -4.73 -8.89 25.40
CA PHE A 28 -4.80 -10.16 26.10
C PHE A 28 -6.22 -10.53 26.56
N ALA A 29 -6.64 -11.77 26.29
CA ALA A 29 -7.64 -12.46 27.09
C ALA A 29 -7.26 -13.94 27.20
N GLU A 30 -6.71 -14.24 28.37
CA GLU A 30 -6.33 -15.54 28.89
C GLU A 30 -7.56 -16.35 29.30
N THR A 31 -7.83 -17.48 28.66
CA THR A 31 -8.68 -18.54 29.24
C THR A 31 -8.29 -19.94 28.75
N LYS A 32 -7.62 -20.67 29.66
CA LYS A 32 -7.85 -22.10 29.99
C LYS A 32 -7.84 -23.14 28.84
N THR A 33 -6.75 -23.91 28.77
CA THR A 33 -6.68 -25.21 28.07
C THR A 33 -7.68 -26.24 28.65
N PRO A 34 -8.08 -27.24 27.85
CA PRO A 34 -7.42 -28.53 28.03
C PRO A 34 -7.00 -29.23 26.72
N GLN A 35 -5.80 -29.78 26.82
CA GLN A 35 -5.14 -30.83 26.07
C GLN A 35 -6.05 -31.77 25.25
N GLY A 36 -5.92 -31.70 23.93
CA GLY A 36 -6.36 -32.71 22.97
C GLY A 36 -5.14 -33.25 22.23
N ASP A 37 -4.93 -34.55 22.37
CA ASP A 37 -3.91 -35.40 21.76
C ASP A 37 -3.99 -35.33 20.22
N MET A 38 -2.92 -34.87 19.55
CA MET A 38 -2.77 -35.05 18.10
C MET A 38 -1.31 -35.30 17.72
N SER A 39 -1.08 -36.57 17.40
CA SER A 39 -0.10 -37.19 16.54
C SER A 39 0.73 -36.27 15.62
N LYS A 40 2.05 -36.45 15.75
CA LYS A 40 3.10 -36.40 14.71
C LYS A 40 2.56 -36.20 13.29
N GLY A 41 2.57 -34.95 12.83
CA GLY A 41 2.26 -34.53 11.47
C GLY A 41 3.29 -33.50 11.02
N GLU A 42 3.70 -33.61 9.76
CA GLU A 42 4.81 -32.90 9.13
C GLU A 42 4.82 -31.39 9.42
N ALA A 43 6.02 -30.88 9.70
CA ALA A 43 6.27 -29.45 9.77
C ALA A 43 6.04 -28.84 8.39
N VAL A 44 4.80 -28.44 8.10
CA VAL A 44 4.55 -27.43 7.09
C VAL A 44 5.25 -26.18 7.61
N GLN A 45 6.40 -25.85 7.01
CA GLN A 45 7.07 -24.57 7.19
C GLN A 45 6.05 -23.47 6.93
N SER A 46 5.47 -22.94 8.01
CA SER A 46 4.72 -21.70 7.98
C SER A 46 5.72 -20.61 7.66
N ALA A 47 5.77 -20.20 6.39
CA ALA A 47 6.44 -18.98 6.00
C ALA A 47 5.95 -17.84 6.91
N PRO A 48 6.84 -16.99 7.46
CA PRO A 48 6.43 -15.93 8.37
C PRO A 48 5.44 -15.00 7.68
N ILE A 49 4.22 -14.96 8.20
CA ILE A 49 3.01 -14.36 7.59
C ILE A 49 3.09 -12.81 7.55
N ASN A 50 4.20 -12.19 7.96
CA ASN A 50 4.30 -10.73 8.20
C ASN A 50 5.50 -10.02 7.57
N THR A 51 6.18 -10.61 6.59
CA THR A 51 7.23 -9.88 5.84
C THR A 51 6.64 -9.27 4.58
N ALA A 52 6.83 -7.95 4.41
CA ALA A 52 6.50 -7.30 3.14
C ALA A 52 7.25 -8.00 1.99
N PRO A 53 6.61 -8.19 0.83
CA PRO A 53 7.23 -8.92 -0.28
C PRO A 53 8.49 -8.21 -0.77
N SER A 54 9.51 -8.98 -1.17
CA SER A 54 10.72 -8.44 -1.79
C SER A 54 10.44 -7.88 -3.18
N HIS A 55 11.36 -7.06 -3.71
CA HIS A 55 11.22 -6.50 -5.06
C HIS A 55 11.22 -7.59 -6.14
N GLU A 56 11.98 -8.68 -5.95
CA GLU A 56 11.98 -9.83 -6.85
C GLU A 56 10.64 -10.58 -6.81
N GLN A 57 10.04 -10.71 -5.62
CA GLN A 57 8.72 -11.34 -5.47
C GLN A 57 7.64 -10.50 -6.16
N LEU A 58 7.71 -9.17 -6.04
CA LEU A 58 6.80 -8.27 -6.75
C LEU A 58 6.99 -8.34 -8.27
N ALA A 59 8.23 -8.25 -8.74
CA ALA A 59 8.55 -8.34 -10.16
C ALA A 59 8.14 -9.69 -10.77
N SER A 60 8.35 -10.79 -10.05
CA SER A 60 7.92 -12.14 -10.46
C SER A 60 6.40 -12.24 -10.60
N ARG A 61 5.63 -11.67 -9.66
CA ARG A 61 4.17 -11.62 -9.77
C ARG A 61 3.70 -10.83 -11.00
N ILE A 62 4.31 -9.67 -11.26
CA ILE A 62 3.99 -8.89 -12.46
C ILE A 62 4.42 -9.64 -13.73
N ALA A 63 5.57 -10.30 -13.71
CA ALA A 63 6.05 -11.11 -14.82
C ALA A 63 5.07 -12.23 -15.18
N GLN A 64 4.59 -12.97 -14.18
CA GLN A 64 3.57 -13.99 -14.36
C GLN A 64 2.23 -13.40 -14.84
N GLN A 65 1.80 -12.29 -14.23
CA GLN A 65 0.53 -11.66 -14.59
C GLN A 65 0.55 -11.12 -16.02
N LEU A 66 1.64 -10.50 -16.47
CA LEU A 66 1.71 -9.81 -17.76
C LEU A 66 2.42 -10.63 -18.85
N GLY A 67 3.01 -11.77 -18.52
CA GLY A 67 3.84 -12.54 -19.44
C GLY A 67 5.09 -11.78 -19.84
N LEU A 68 5.82 -11.23 -18.86
CA LEU A 68 7.08 -10.52 -19.13
C LEU A 68 8.19 -11.53 -19.44
N ASP A 69 9.09 -11.15 -20.35
CA ASP A 69 10.36 -11.88 -20.52
C ASP A 69 11.32 -11.61 -19.35
N GLU A 70 12.34 -12.47 -19.20
CA GLU A 70 13.30 -12.38 -18.10
C GLU A 70 14.00 -11.02 -18.05
N LYS A 71 14.34 -10.45 -19.21
CA LYS A 71 15.02 -9.16 -19.31
C LYS A 71 14.15 -8.02 -18.78
N THR A 72 12.86 -8.04 -19.10
CA THR A 72 11.89 -7.04 -18.65
C THR A 72 11.58 -7.24 -17.17
N GLN A 73 11.44 -8.49 -16.71
CA GLN A 73 11.29 -8.80 -15.29
C GLN A 73 12.46 -8.26 -14.46
N THR A 74 13.71 -8.43 -14.91
CA THR A 74 14.88 -7.86 -14.22
C THR A 74 14.77 -6.34 -14.11
N LYS A 75 14.43 -5.64 -15.19
CA LYS A 75 14.24 -4.18 -15.15
C LYS A 75 13.13 -3.74 -14.21
N VAL A 76 12.04 -4.49 -14.14
CA VAL A 76 10.94 -4.23 -13.19
C VAL A 76 11.42 -4.45 -11.75
N SER A 77 12.20 -5.50 -11.49
CA SER A 77 12.82 -5.75 -10.18
C SER A 77 13.73 -4.60 -9.76
N ASP A 78 14.62 -4.15 -10.65
CA ASP A 78 15.54 -3.03 -10.38
C ASP A 78 14.79 -1.72 -10.12
N LEU A 79 13.71 -1.48 -10.88
CA LEU A 79 12.82 -0.34 -10.67
C LEU A 79 12.21 -0.38 -9.25
N PHE A 80 11.67 -1.53 -8.84
CA PHE A 80 11.08 -1.72 -7.52
C PHE A 80 12.10 -1.68 -6.39
N GLU A 81 13.33 -2.15 -6.61
CA GLU A 81 14.39 -2.02 -5.62
C GLU A 81 14.75 -0.55 -5.41
N LYS A 82 15.03 0.18 -6.50
CA LYS A 82 15.45 1.58 -6.46
C LYS A 82 14.39 2.46 -5.82
N ASP A 83 13.17 2.41 -6.34
CA ASP A 83 12.09 3.29 -5.88
C ASP A 83 11.51 2.80 -4.55
N GLY A 84 11.50 1.49 -4.30
CA GLY A 84 11.05 0.91 -3.03
C GLY A 84 11.91 1.36 -1.86
N LYS A 85 13.23 1.53 -2.03
CA LYS A 85 14.12 2.11 -1.01
C LYS A 85 13.74 3.56 -0.70
N ALA A 86 13.47 4.38 -1.72
CA ALA A 86 13.07 5.77 -1.55
C ALA A 86 11.72 5.88 -0.84
N ILE A 87 10.73 5.12 -1.30
CA ILE A 87 9.38 5.05 -0.69
C ILE A 87 9.47 4.62 0.77
N ARG A 88 10.24 3.56 1.08
CA ARG A 88 10.40 3.08 2.46
C ARG A 88 11.01 4.15 3.37
N LYS A 89 12.03 4.87 2.90
CA LYS A 89 12.64 5.97 3.66
C LYS A 89 11.62 7.07 4.00
N ILE A 90 10.77 7.45 3.04
CA ILE A 90 9.73 8.46 3.26
C ILE A 90 8.70 7.95 4.27
N GLN A 91 8.28 6.69 4.17
CA GLN A 91 7.36 6.06 5.13
C GLN A 91 7.94 6.00 6.56
N GLU A 92 9.22 5.65 6.70
CA GLU A 92 9.93 5.68 7.98
C GLU A 92 9.94 7.10 8.57
N GLN A 93 10.21 8.12 7.75
CA GLN A 93 10.18 9.53 8.20
C GLN A 93 8.78 10.00 8.60
N LEU A 94 7.73 9.59 7.89
CA LEU A 94 6.34 9.86 8.27
C LEU A 94 6.02 9.21 9.62
N GLN A 95 6.41 7.95 9.81
CA GLN A 95 6.22 7.24 11.08
C GLN A 95 6.95 7.94 12.21
N THR A 96 8.21 8.34 12.02
CA THR A 96 8.99 9.09 13.01
C THR A 96 8.32 10.42 13.35
N THR A 97 7.87 11.18 12.35
CA THR A 97 7.18 12.47 12.55
C THR A 97 5.88 12.28 13.35
N GLN A 98 5.10 11.23 13.06
CA GLN A 98 3.89 10.90 13.81
C GLN A 98 4.19 10.52 15.26
N MET A 99 5.29 9.79 15.51
CA MET A 99 5.74 9.46 16.87
C MET A 99 6.18 10.72 17.62
N GLU A 100 6.90 11.63 16.97
CA GLU A 100 7.31 12.92 17.53
C GLU A 100 6.08 13.75 17.94
N ILE A 101 5.10 13.93 17.06
CA ILE A 101 3.84 14.64 17.38
C ILE A 101 3.15 14.00 18.59
N SER A 102 3.01 12.67 18.60
CA SER A 102 2.35 11.93 19.68
C SER A 102 3.09 12.04 21.03
N SER A 103 4.38 12.36 21.00
CA SER A 103 5.22 12.51 22.19
C SER A 103 5.21 13.93 22.77
N LEU A 104 4.65 14.92 22.05
CA LEU A 104 4.59 16.31 22.50
C LEU A 104 3.61 16.46 23.68
N SER A 105 3.97 17.33 24.62
CA SER A 105 3.10 17.69 25.75
C SER A 105 2.43 19.04 25.51
N PRO A 106 1.10 19.15 25.60
CA PRO A 106 0.37 20.42 25.45
C PRO A 106 0.80 21.52 26.44
N GLY A 107 1.37 21.15 27.58
CA GLY A 107 1.89 22.10 28.58
C GLY A 107 3.32 22.58 28.31
N SER A 108 3.98 22.04 27.28
CA SER A 108 5.35 22.43 26.95
C SER A 108 5.41 23.80 26.27
N LYS A 109 6.46 24.57 26.55
CA LYS A 109 6.70 25.85 25.88
C LYS A 109 6.92 25.60 24.38
N GLY A 110 6.20 26.35 23.55
CA GLY A 110 6.27 26.21 22.08
C GLY A 110 5.62 24.93 21.55
N TYR A 111 4.66 24.35 22.30
CA TYR A 111 3.94 23.16 21.86
C TYR A 111 3.36 23.33 20.45
N MET A 112 2.61 24.41 20.21
CA MET A 112 1.97 24.65 18.91
C MET A 112 3.00 24.89 17.80
N ASP A 113 4.06 25.65 18.07
CA ASP A 113 5.13 25.87 17.08
C ASP A 113 5.73 24.54 16.60
N LYS A 114 6.00 23.60 17.53
CA LYS A 114 6.49 22.26 17.18
C LYS A 114 5.46 21.41 16.44
N VAL A 115 4.18 21.54 16.79
CA VAL A 115 3.10 20.85 16.07
C VAL A 115 3.04 21.35 14.63
N ASP A 116 3.14 22.67 14.42
CA ASP A 116 3.12 23.28 13.09
C ASP A 116 4.32 22.83 12.25
N ASP A 117 5.55 22.87 12.80
CA ASP A 117 6.76 22.39 12.12
C ASP A 117 6.64 20.90 11.69
N LEU A 118 6.15 20.04 12.59
CA LEU A 118 5.99 18.62 12.30
C LEU A 118 4.84 18.35 11.32
N ALA A 119 3.78 19.16 11.35
CA ALA A 119 2.68 19.07 10.40
C ALA A 119 3.12 19.49 8.99
N GLU A 120 3.90 20.57 8.87
CA GLU A 120 4.49 21.01 7.60
C GLU A 120 5.37 19.91 7.01
N LYS A 121 6.29 19.37 7.81
CA LYS A 121 7.14 18.23 7.42
C LYS A 121 6.33 17.00 6.98
N SER A 122 5.25 16.68 7.69
CA SER A 122 4.36 15.57 7.33
C SER A 122 3.68 15.81 5.97
N GLY A 123 3.28 17.06 5.70
CA GLY A 123 2.74 17.49 4.41
C GLY A 123 3.72 17.28 3.27
N GLU A 124 4.95 17.79 3.42
CA GLU A 124 6.03 17.62 2.43
C GLU A 124 6.33 16.14 2.16
N LEU A 125 6.47 15.32 3.22
CA LEU A 125 6.72 13.89 3.06
C LEU A 125 5.57 13.16 2.36
N THR A 126 4.33 13.59 2.58
CA THR A 126 3.16 13.01 1.91
C THR A 126 3.13 13.36 0.42
N GLU A 127 3.53 14.59 0.07
CA GLU A 127 3.72 15.00 -1.32
C GLU A 127 4.81 14.14 -1.99
N ASP A 128 5.98 14.04 -1.36
CA ASP A 128 7.11 13.24 -1.85
C ASP A 128 6.73 11.78 -2.05
N LEU A 129 5.98 11.19 -1.11
CA LEU A 129 5.49 9.82 -1.19
C LEU A 129 4.57 9.64 -2.40
N THR A 130 3.64 10.58 -2.60
CA THR A 130 2.70 10.57 -3.73
C THR A 130 3.46 10.63 -5.06
N VAL A 131 4.43 11.54 -5.17
CA VAL A 131 5.26 11.70 -6.36
C VAL A 131 6.12 10.45 -6.60
N ALA A 132 6.67 9.84 -5.56
CA ALA A 132 7.48 8.63 -5.66
C ALA A 132 6.66 7.44 -6.19
N TYR A 133 5.44 7.24 -5.70
CA TYR A 133 4.53 6.21 -6.24
C TYR A 133 4.16 6.47 -7.70
N ALA A 134 3.87 7.73 -8.06
CA ALA A 134 3.54 8.10 -9.42
C ALA A 134 4.72 7.84 -10.38
N LYS A 135 5.95 8.20 -9.97
CA LYS A 135 7.18 7.92 -10.72
C LYS A 135 7.43 6.43 -10.89
N ASN A 136 7.23 5.64 -9.83
CA ASN A 136 7.38 4.20 -9.90
C ASN A 136 6.39 3.56 -10.88
N ARG A 137 5.12 3.99 -10.83
CA ARG A 137 4.09 3.54 -11.77
C ARG A 137 4.43 3.95 -13.21
N ALA A 138 4.84 5.19 -13.44
CA ALA A 138 5.23 5.66 -14.76
C ALA A 138 6.41 4.85 -15.32
N GLY A 139 7.44 4.62 -14.50
CA GLY A 139 8.60 3.80 -14.86
C GLY A 139 8.23 2.36 -15.20
N LEU A 140 7.21 1.79 -14.52
CA LEU A 140 6.70 0.46 -14.89
C LEU A 140 6.08 0.49 -16.29
N TYR A 141 5.23 1.47 -16.59
CA TYR A 141 4.55 1.57 -17.89
C TYR A 141 5.54 1.74 -19.05
N GLU A 142 6.67 2.43 -18.84
CA GLU A 142 7.74 2.55 -19.85
C GLU A 142 8.41 1.22 -20.20
N LEU A 143 8.32 0.22 -19.32
CA LEU A 143 8.89 -1.12 -19.53
C LEU A 143 7.92 -2.09 -20.21
N LEU A 144 6.64 -1.72 -20.33
CA LEU A 144 5.58 -2.60 -20.80
C LEU A 144 5.21 -2.32 -22.25
N THR A 145 4.79 -3.37 -22.95
CA THR A 145 4.15 -3.21 -24.27
C THR A 145 2.71 -2.71 -24.11
N PRO A 146 2.11 -2.12 -25.16
CA PRO A 146 0.70 -1.72 -25.12
C PRO A 146 -0.26 -2.84 -24.70
N GLN A 147 -0.02 -4.07 -25.16
CA GLN A 147 -0.82 -5.25 -24.80
C GLN A 147 -0.68 -5.62 -23.31
N GLN A 148 0.50 -5.45 -22.74
CA GLN A 148 0.75 -5.69 -21.31
C GLN A 148 0.12 -4.58 -20.45
N ILE A 149 0.12 -3.34 -20.92
CA ILE A 149 -0.57 -2.22 -20.25
C ILE A 149 -2.08 -2.48 -20.24
N GLU A 150 -2.67 -2.87 -21.37
CA GLU A 150 -4.10 -3.21 -21.45
C GLU A 150 -4.46 -4.33 -20.47
N LYS A 151 -3.62 -5.37 -20.36
CA LYS A 151 -3.80 -6.46 -19.39
C LYS A 151 -3.66 -6.01 -17.94
N LEU A 152 -2.79 -5.03 -17.67
CA LEU A 152 -2.60 -4.46 -16.33
C LEU A 152 -3.80 -3.59 -15.90
N GLU A 153 -4.42 -2.87 -16.83
CA GLU A 153 -5.53 -1.95 -16.55
C GLU A 153 -6.91 -2.61 -16.58
N THR A 154 -7.03 -3.77 -17.23
CA THR A 154 -8.29 -4.51 -17.27
C THR A 154 -8.58 -5.13 -15.89
N PRO A 155 -9.72 -4.81 -15.24
CA PRO A 155 -10.09 -5.41 -13.97
C PRO A 155 -10.24 -6.93 -14.14
N VAL A 156 -9.56 -7.71 -13.31
CA VAL A 156 -9.84 -9.15 -13.21
C VAL A 156 -11.22 -9.29 -12.58
N GLN A 157 -12.24 -9.55 -13.40
CA GLN A 157 -13.56 -9.90 -12.86
C GLN A 157 -13.41 -11.22 -12.08
N PRO A 158 -13.83 -11.28 -10.80
CA PRO A 158 -13.87 -12.54 -10.08
C PRO A 158 -14.82 -13.48 -10.83
N GLN A 159 -14.31 -14.65 -11.23
CA GLN A 159 -15.17 -15.67 -11.81
C GLN A 159 -16.19 -16.11 -10.75
N SER A 160 -17.47 -16.03 -11.12
CA SER A 160 -18.61 -16.38 -10.28
C SER A 160 -18.74 -17.88 -10.08
#